data_AF-A0A3S4HMI4-F1
#
_entry.id   AF-A0A3S4HMI4-F1
#
_cell.length_a   1.000
_cell.length_b   1.000
_cell.length_c   1.000
_cell.angle_alpha   90.00
_cell.angle_beta   90.00
_cell.angle_gamma   90.00
#
_symmetry.space_group_name_H-M   'P 1'
#
loop_
_entity.id
_entity.type
_entity.pdbx_description
1 polymer ?
#
loop_
_entity_poly.entity_id
_entity_poly.type
_entity_poly.pdbx_seq_one_letter_code
_entity_poly.pdbx_strand_id
1 'polypeptide(L)'
;MRGLILAVQFLTRLPTPQLADFKPEWLAASARWFPAVGVIVGALLLAALRLGSLADPWLAALLALLAWVMVTGGLHLDGLADLADALGAAHRSRERFFEVLKDPHLGSFGVLSLLLAVIAKLVLLMLIARQAEAAWGLLLVPAWARGFAVIWSATLPAIAPGSGERFAWRRDWAGMALNLAALLALSAWLARRCCWPAGRPGLAGLPAAPPGRHDRRLPGRRGGAVRDRDVGIVAVAGAGTLRLATLAPAKTTTVRLHGQQTAPGLDDSEAPAFLFWPRRPDRQGQGLELARV
;
A
#
# COMPACT_ATOMS: atom_id res chain seq x y z
N MET A 1 -7.12 -14.19 -21.21
CA MET A 1 -6.96 -12.71 -21.17
C MET A 1 -8.04 -11.99 -20.33
N ARG A 2 -9.29 -12.49 -20.28
CA ARG A 2 -10.38 -11.88 -19.48
C ARG A 2 -10.01 -11.56 -18.02
N GLY A 3 -9.30 -12.45 -17.32
CA GLY A 3 -8.87 -12.23 -15.93
C GLY A 3 -7.91 -11.06 -15.74
N LEU A 4 -7.04 -10.77 -16.70
CA LEU A 4 -6.15 -9.60 -16.62
C LEU A 4 -6.95 -8.30 -16.80
N ILE A 5 -7.89 -8.29 -17.75
CA ILE A 5 -8.78 -7.14 -17.99
C ILE A 5 -9.59 -6.82 -16.73
N LEU A 6 -10.16 -7.85 -16.08
CA LEU A 6 -10.88 -7.69 -14.81
C LEU A 6 -9.99 -7.16 -13.68
N ALA A 7 -8.75 -7.65 -13.58
CA ALA A 7 -7.81 -7.15 -12.57
C ALA A 7 -7.46 -5.68 -12.80
N VAL A 8 -7.27 -5.27 -14.07
CA VAL A 8 -7.03 -3.86 -14.42
C VAL A 8 -8.26 -3.00 -14.09
N GLN A 9 -9.47 -3.46 -14.42
CA GLN A 9 -10.73 -2.77 -14.10
C GLN A 9 -10.96 -2.59 -12.60
N PHE A 10 -10.65 -3.62 -11.81
CA PHE A 10 -10.88 -3.59 -10.38
C PHE A 10 -9.85 -2.72 -9.64
N LEU A 11 -8.57 -2.79 -10.04
CA LEU A 11 -7.48 -2.12 -9.33
C LEU A 11 -7.12 -0.73 -9.86
N THR A 12 -7.60 -0.37 -11.05
CA THR A 12 -7.22 0.86 -11.74
C THR A 12 -8.40 1.52 -12.45
N ARG A 13 -8.26 2.82 -12.73
CA ARG A 13 -9.18 3.59 -13.60
C ARG A 13 -8.69 3.69 -15.04
N LEU A 14 -7.80 2.80 -15.46
CA LEU A 14 -7.34 2.76 -16.84
C LEU A 14 -8.49 2.31 -17.76
N PRO A 15 -8.65 2.92 -18.94
CA PRO A 15 -9.69 2.53 -19.88
C PRO A 15 -9.45 1.10 -20.34
N THR A 16 -10.49 0.27 -20.26
CA THR A 16 -10.46 -1.13 -20.67
C THR A 16 -11.75 -1.51 -21.38
N PRO A 17 -11.73 -2.54 -22.25
CA PRO A 17 -12.93 -3.03 -22.93
C PRO A 17 -13.99 -3.50 -21.93
N GLN A 18 -15.25 -3.18 -22.19
CA GLN A 18 -16.37 -3.70 -21.40
C GLN A 18 -16.47 -5.22 -21.59
N LEU A 19 -16.62 -5.94 -20.49
CA LEU A 19 -16.86 -7.38 -20.51
C LEU A 19 -18.36 -7.62 -20.45
N ALA A 20 -18.93 -8.13 -21.54
CA ALA A 20 -20.29 -8.65 -21.54
C ALA A 20 -20.37 -9.87 -20.59
N ASP A 21 -21.51 -10.04 -19.92
CA ASP A 21 -21.85 -11.19 -19.09
C ASP A 21 -20.90 -11.42 -17.89
N PHE A 22 -20.63 -10.36 -17.11
CA PHE A 22 -19.81 -10.47 -15.90
C PHE A 22 -20.37 -11.51 -14.92
N LYS A 23 -19.50 -12.44 -14.49
CA LYS A 23 -19.79 -13.42 -13.44
C LYS A 23 -18.92 -13.18 -12.20
N PRO A 24 -19.49 -13.20 -10.98
CA PRO A 24 -18.74 -12.94 -9.74
C PRO A 24 -17.50 -13.81 -9.55
N GLU A 25 -17.51 -15.07 -10.02
CA GLU A 25 -16.39 -16.01 -9.85
C GLU A 25 -15.16 -15.60 -10.67
N TRP A 26 -15.36 -14.81 -11.74
CA TRP A 26 -14.26 -14.32 -12.56
C TRP A 26 -13.44 -13.26 -11.82
N LEU A 27 -14.07 -12.54 -10.88
CA LEU A 27 -13.36 -11.59 -10.01
C LEU A 27 -12.36 -12.35 -9.13
N ALA A 28 -12.78 -13.44 -8.49
CA ALA A 28 -11.91 -14.29 -7.69
C ALA A 28 -10.74 -14.86 -8.53
N ALA A 29 -11.03 -15.33 -9.74
CA ALA A 29 -10.01 -15.84 -10.65
C ALA A 29 -9.02 -14.76 -11.15
N SER A 30 -9.41 -13.48 -11.14
CA SER A 30 -8.57 -12.36 -11.56
C SER A 30 -7.45 -12.04 -10.56
N ALA A 31 -7.60 -12.44 -9.29
CA ALA A 31 -6.64 -12.15 -8.20
C ALA A 31 -5.20 -12.55 -8.53
N ARG A 32 -4.99 -13.64 -9.29
CA ARG A 32 -3.65 -14.07 -9.72
C ARG A 32 -2.88 -13.02 -10.54
N TRP A 33 -3.60 -12.08 -11.17
CA TRP A 33 -3.03 -11.03 -12.01
C TRP A 33 -2.76 -9.72 -11.25
N PHE A 34 -3.13 -9.63 -9.97
CA PHE A 34 -2.98 -8.43 -9.17
C PHE A 34 -1.52 -7.95 -9.06
N PRO A 35 -0.51 -8.82 -8.84
CA PRO A 35 0.89 -8.42 -8.88
C PRO A 35 1.32 -7.84 -10.24
N ALA A 36 0.86 -8.45 -11.34
CA ALA A 36 1.17 -7.98 -12.69
C ALA A 36 0.58 -6.58 -12.96
N VAL A 37 -0.67 -6.34 -12.53
CA VAL A 37 -1.27 -4.99 -12.58
C VAL A 37 -0.48 -4.02 -11.71
N GLY A 38 0.02 -4.45 -10.56
CA GLY A 38 0.89 -3.64 -9.72
C GLY A 38 2.21 -3.24 -10.41
N VAL A 39 2.80 -4.11 -11.24
CA VAL A 39 3.97 -3.74 -12.08
C VAL A 39 3.60 -2.67 -13.10
N ILE A 40 2.43 -2.78 -13.75
CA ILE A 40 1.94 -1.76 -14.70
C ILE A 40 1.78 -0.41 -14.00
N VAL A 41 1.15 -0.39 -12.82
CA VAL A 41 1.03 0.83 -12.00
C VAL A 41 2.42 1.36 -11.65
N GLY A 42 3.33 0.50 -11.15
CA GLY A 42 4.70 0.88 -10.81
C GLY A 42 5.47 1.51 -11.98
N ALA A 43 5.28 1.01 -13.20
CA ALA A 43 5.88 1.58 -14.41
C ALA A 43 5.35 2.98 -14.71
N LEU A 44 4.04 3.20 -14.59
CA LEU A 44 3.43 4.53 -14.76
C LEU A 44 3.93 5.53 -13.71
N LEU A 45 4.07 5.08 -12.45
CA LEU A 45 4.62 5.89 -11.38
C LEU A 45 6.08 6.27 -11.63
N LEU A 46 6.89 5.29 -12.05
CA LEU A 46 8.28 5.51 -12.39
C LEU A 46 8.42 6.50 -13.56
N ALA A 47 7.58 6.37 -14.59
CA ALA A 47 7.57 7.31 -15.72
C ALA A 47 7.22 8.75 -15.26
N ALA A 48 6.18 8.91 -14.45
CA ALA A 48 5.79 10.20 -13.89
C ALA A 48 6.89 10.81 -13.00
N LEU A 49 7.53 9.98 -12.17
CA LEU A 49 8.67 10.38 -11.33
C LEU A 49 9.82 10.89 -12.21
N ARG A 50 10.23 10.11 -13.22
CA ARG A 50 11.35 10.46 -14.12
C ARG A 50 11.07 11.74 -14.90
N LEU A 51 9.83 11.96 -15.35
CA LEU A 51 9.43 13.18 -16.04
C LEU A 51 9.59 14.40 -15.14
N GLY A 52 9.10 14.35 -13.89
CA GLY A 52 9.26 15.47 -12.96
C GLY A 52 10.71 15.67 -12.49
N SER A 53 11.51 14.60 -12.44
CA SER A 53 12.93 14.68 -12.08
C SER A 53 13.77 15.48 -13.09
N LEU A 54 13.25 15.75 -14.30
CA LEU A 54 13.91 16.64 -15.26
C LEU A 54 13.95 18.10 -14.77
N ALA A 55 13.07 18.48 -13.84
CA ALA A 55 13.01 19.83 -13.28
C ALA A 55 13.43 19.86 -11.81
N ASP A 56 12.73 19.13 -10.93
CA ASP A 56 12.96 19.17 -9.49
C ASP A 56 12.44 17.89 -8.76
N PRO A 57 13.11 17.39 -7.71
CA PRO A 57 12.66 16.21 -6.97
C PRO A 57 11.28 16.33 -6.31
N TRP A 58 10.85 17.53 -5.88
CA TRP A 58 9.51 17.73 -5.35
C TRP A 58 8.45 17.64 -6.45
N LEU A 59 8.74 18.18 -7.63
CA LEU A 59 7.85 18.04 -8.78
C LEU A 59 7.73 16.57 -9.18
N ALA A 60 8.84 15.83 -9.22
CA ALA A 60 8.85 14.38 -9.44
C ALA A 60 7.93 13.63 -8.46
N ALA A 61 8.08 13.92 -7.16
CA ALA A 61 7.28 13.29 -6.12
C ALA A 61 5.80 13.61 -6.25
N LEU A 62 5.45 14.87 -6.54
CA LEU A 62 4.09 15.31 -6.75
C LEU A 62 3.46 14.63 -7.97
N LEU A 63 4.15 14.60 -9.12
CA LEU A 63 3.65 13.95 -10.33
C LEU A 63 3.44 12.45 -10.13
N ALA A 64 4.38 11.77 -9.49
CA ALA A 64 4.25 10.36 -9.16
C ALA A 64 3.07 10.11 -8.20
N LEU A 65 2.88 10.94 -7.17
CA LEU A 65 1.75 10.84 -6.25
C LEU A 65 0.41 11.05 -6.95
N LEU A 66 0.28 12.11 -7.77
CA LEU A 66 -0.92 12.38 -8.54
C LEU A 66 -1.24 11.23 -9.49
N ALA A 67 -0.24 10.73 -10.22
CA ALA A 67 -0.40 9.55 -11.07
C ALA A 67 -0.88 8.34 -10.26
N TRP A 68 -0.35 8.13 -9.05
CA TRP A 68 -0.78 7.04 -8.17
C TRP A 68 -2.27 7.13 -7.84
N VAL A 69 -2.73 8.28 -7.37
CA VAL A 69 -4.14 8.48 -6.99
C VAL A 69 -5.04 8.37 -8.22
N MET A 70 -4.68 9.00 -9.34
CA MET A 70 -5.49 8.99 -10.56
C MET A 70 -5.64 7.59 -11.16
N VAL A 71 -4.52 6.86 -11.31
CA VAL A 71 -4.50 5.52 -11.89
C VAL A 71 -5.21 4.52 -11.00
N THR A 72 -5.04 4.58 -9.68
CA THR A 72 -5.65 3.59 -8.77
C THR A 72 -7.06 3.96 -8.33
N GLY A 73 -7.52 5.19 -8.60
CA GLY A 73 -8.84 5.67 -8.20
C GLY A 73 -9.02 5.85 -6.69
N GLY A 74 -7.97 5.67 -5.88
CA GLY A 74 -8.03 5.86 -4.44
C GLY A 74 -8.71 4.73 -3.65
N LEU A 75 -9.04 3.59 -4.25
CA LEU A 75 -9.73 2.47 -3.56
C LEU A 75 -9.03 2.01 -2.26
N HIS A 76 -7.70 2.06 -2.25
CA HIS A 76 -6.90 1.69 -1.07
C HIS A 76 -6.83 2.79 -0.01
N LEU A 77 -7.05 4.05 -0.39
CA LEU A 77 -7.15 5.17 0.53
C LEU A 77 -8.52 5.20 1.20
N ASP A 78 -9.57 4.91 0.43
CA ASP A 78 -10.94 4.73 0.90
C ASP A 78 -11.02 3.66 2.00
N GLY A 79 -10.59 2.44 1.70
CA GLY A 79 -10.56 1.37 2.71
C GLY A 79 -9.61 1.63 3.89
N LEU A 80 -8.61 2.49 3.75
CA LEU A 80 -7.78 2.93 4.88
C LEU A 80 -8.55 3.90 5.80
N ALA A 81 -9.32 4.81 5.21
CA ALA A 81 -10.15 5.76 5.94
C ALA A 81 -11.27 5.04 6.70
N ASP A 82 -12.00 4.15 6.02
CA ASP A 82 -13.08 3.36 6.62
C ASP A 82 -12.58 2.53 7.80
N LEU A 83 -11.41 1.88 7.63
CA LEU A 83 -10.80 1.10 8.68
C LEU A 83 -10.33 1.98 9.84
N ALA A 84 -9.77 3.15 9.57
CA ALA A 84 -9.32 4.07 10.61
C ALA A 84 -10.50 4.59 11.46
N ASP A 85 -11.61 4.96 10.82
CA ASP A 85 -12.83 5.39 11.52
C ASP A 85 -13.47 4.25 12.30
N ALA A 86 -13.57 3.06 11.71
CA ALA A 86 -14.11 1.89 12.39
C ALA A 86 -13.26 1.50 13.62
N LEU A 87 -11.92 1.50 13.50
CA LEU A 87 -11.01 1.24 14.61
C LEU A 87 -11.09 2.33 15.68
N GLY A 88 -11.22 3.61 15.31
CA GLY A 88 -11.43 4.70 16.24
C GLY A 88 -12.73 4.56 17.04
N ALA A 89 -13.77 3.97 16.44
CA ALA A 89 -15.04 3.71 17.10
C ALA A 89 -15.06 2.40 17.92
N ALA A 90 -14.17 1.44 17.63
CA ALA A 90 -14.16 0.09 18.20
C ALA A 90 -14.06 0.03 19.74
N HIS A 91 -13.50 1.06 20.38
CA HIS A 91 -13.43 1.16 21.84
C HIS A 91 -14.80 1.19 22.55
N ARG A 92 -15.89 1.51 21.85
CA ARG A 92 -17.25 1.58 22.45
C ARG A 92 -17.93 0.23 22.47
N SER A 93 -17.97 -0.46 21.34
CA SER A 93 -18.51 -1.81 21.22
C SER A 93 -18.15 -2.42 19.86
N ARG A 94 -18.34 -3.73 19.71
CA ARG A 94 -18.14 -4.44 18.44
C ARG A 94 -19.20 -4.04 17.41
N GLU A 95 -20.42 -3.77 17.84
CA GLU A 95 -21.55 -3.40 16.99
C GLU A 95 -21.26 -2.05 16.32
N ARG A 96 -20.69 -1.10 17.08
CA ARG A 96 -20.35 0.23 16.57
C ARG A 96 -19.29 0.20 15.47
N PHE A 97 -18.35 -0.75 15.52
CA PHE A 97 -17.37 -0.96 14.45
C PHE A 97 -18.06 -1.25 13.11
N PHE A 98 -19.08 -2.11 13.11
CA PHE A 98 -19.83 -2.46 11.90
C PHE A 98 -20.78 -1.37 11.45
N GLU A 99 -21.36 -0.60 12.37
CA GLU A 99 -22.16 0.58 12.03
C GLU A 99 -21.31 1.60 11.26
N VAL A 100 -20.10 1.88 11.74
CA VAL A 100 -19.19 2.85 11.10
C VAL A 100 -18.71 2.36 9.75
N LEU A 101 -18.42 1.06 9.58
CA LEU A 101 -18.07 0.51 8.26
C LEU A 101 -19.18 0.62 7.21
N LYS A 102 -20.44 0.78 7.63
CA LYS A 102 -21.59 0.97 6.73
C LYS A 102 -21.94 2.44 6.54
N ASP A 103 -21.33 3.34 7.31
CA ASP A 103 -21.58 4.77 7.23
C ASP A 103 -20.83 5.34 6.01
N PRO A 104 -21.52 5.98 5.06
CA PRO A 104 -20.86 6.62 3.92
C PRO A 104 -20.13 7.92 4.28
N HIS A 105 -20.28 8.44 5.50
CA HIS A 105 -19.63 9.66 5.94
C HIS A 105 -18.20 9.42 6.41
N LEU A 106 -17.31 10.34 6.02
CA LEU A 106 -15.92 10.33 6.46
C LEU A 106 -15.81 10.89 7.90
N GLY A 107 -15.21 10.11 8.79
CA GLY A 107 -14.92 10.52 10.16
C GLY A 107 -13.57 11.21 10.32
N SER A 108 -13.29 11.69 11.54
CA SER A 108 -12.06 12.43 11.84
C SER A 108 -10.81 11.55 11.80
N PHE A 109 -10.91 10.27 12.17
CA PHE A 109 -9.79 9.32 12.08
C PHE A 109 -9.52 8.96 10.62
N GLY A 110 -10.56 8.84 9.79
CA GLY A 110 -10.47 8.69 8.35
C GLY A 110 -9.69 9.83 7.72
N VAL A 111 -10.10 11.08 7.95
CA VAL A 111 -9.37 12.27 7.48
C VAL A 111 -7.90 12.28 7.91
N LEU A 112 -7.63 12.03 9.20
CA LEU A 112 -6.27 12.04 9.72
C LEU A 112 -5.40 10.95 9.07
N SER A 113 -5.96 9.75 8.90
CA SER A 113 -5.26 8.63 8.25
C SER A 113 -4.94 8.92 6.79
N LEU A 114 -5.87 9.53 6.04
CA LEU A 114 -5.66 9.95 4.66
C LEU A 114 -4.55 11.00 4.55
N LEU A 115 -4.60 12.03 5.41
CA LEU A 115 -3.60 13.09 5.44
C LEU A 115 -2.20 12.51 5.70
N LEU A 116 -2.06 11.69 6.74
CA LEU A 116 -0.79 11.04 7.08
C LEU A 116 -0.31 10.12 5.95
N ALA A 117 -1.20 9.34 5.34
CA ALA A 117 -0.86 8.41 4.27
C ALA A 117 -0.42 9.13 2.98
N VAL A 118 -1.03 10.27 2.64
CA VAL A 118 -0.67 11.07 1.47
C VAL A 118 0.64 11.81 1.70
N ILE A 119 0.82 12.44 2.88
CA ILE A 119 2.08 13.11 3.25
C ILE A 119 3.24 12.11 3.26
N ALA A 120 3.06 10.95 3.90
CA ALA A 120 4.09 9.91 3.93
C ALA A 120 4.48 9.45 2.52
N LYS A 121 3.51 9.22 1.63
CA LYS A 121 3.81 8.89 0.22
C LYS A 121 4.59 10.00 -0.47
N LEU A 122 4.20 11.27 -0.30
CA LEU A 122 4.90 12.40 -0.91
C LEU A 122 6.36 12.47 -0.46
N VAL A 123 6.60 12.39 0.86
CA VAL A 123 7.95 12.44 1.43
C VAL A 123 8.80 11.28 0.93
N LEU A 124 8.27 10.05 0.94
CA LEU A 124 8.99 8.87 0.46
C LEU A 124 9.29 8.96 -1.04
N LEU A 125 8.35 9.43 -1.86
CA LEU A 125 8.58 9.63 -3.30
C LEU A 125 9.65 10.70 -3.57
N MET A 126 9.69 11.77 -2.77
CA MET A 126 10.75 12.77 -2.86
C MET A 126 12.12 12.18 -2.53
N LEU A 127 12.21 11.37 -1.47
CA LEU A 127 13.46 10.69 -1.10
C LEU A 127 13.93 9.71 -2.18
N ILE A 128 13.00 9.04 -2.87
CA ILE A 128 13.29 8.20 -4.04
C ILE A 128 13.73 9.06 -5.23
N ALA A 129 13.05 10.18 -5.50
CA ALA A 129 13.39 11.09 -6.61
C ALA A 129 14.82 11.65 -6.48
N ARG A 130 15.29 11.90 -5.26
CA ARG A 130 16.67 12.34 -4.98
C ARG A 130 17.72 11.26 -5.23
N GLN A 131 17.32 9.99 -5.30
CA GLN A 131 18.22 8.85 -5.46
C GLN A 131 17.85 8.08 -6.73
N ALA A 132 18.36 8.54 -7.88
CA ALA A 132 18.01 8.04 -9.21
C ALA A 132 18.12 6.50 -9.36
N GLU A 133 19.06 5.86 -8.66
CA GLU A 133 19.25 4.41 -8.65
C GLU A 133 18.15 3.68 -7.85
N ALA A 134 17.64 4.28 -6.78
CA ALA A 134 16.57 3.72 -5.95
C ALA A 134 15.20 3.76 -6.64
N ALA A 135 15.05 4.60 -7.68
CA ALA A 135 13.79 4.77 -8.41
C ALA A 135 13.27 3.47 -9.03
N TRP A 136 14.15 2.53 -9.40
CA TRP A 136 13.74 1.23 -9.91
C TRP A 136 12.96 0.39 -8.90
N GLY A 137 13.17 0.61 -7.60
CA GLY A 137 12.37 -0.03 -6.55
C GLY A 137 10.88 0.32 -6.64
N LEU A 138 10.55 1.51 -7.14
CA LEU A 138 9.16 1.97 -7.30
C LEU A 138 8.35 1.09 -8.24
N LEU A 139 9.00 0.41 -9.20
CA LEU A 139 8.35 -0.54 -10.11
C LEU A 139 7.66 -1.68 -9.34
N LEU A 140 8.27 -2.15 -8.25
CA LEU A 140 7.80 -3.31 -7.50
C LEU A 140 6.92 -2.96 -6.32
N VAL A 141 6.92 -1.70 -5.85
CA VAL A 141 6.15 -1.30 -4.67
C VAL A 141 4.65 -1.61 -4.84
N PRO A 142 3.98 -1.22 -5.94
CA PRO A 142 2.57 -1.57 -6.09
C PRO A 142 2.40 -3.07 -6.34
N ALA A 143 3.30 -3.74 -7.04
CA ALA A 143 3.24 -5.19 -7.27
C ALA A 143 3.22 -5.99 -5.95
N TRP A 144 4.11 -5.65 -5.01
CA TRP A 144 4.12 -6.21 -3.66
C TRP A 144 2.83 -5.89 -2.89
N ALA A 145 2.39 -4.63 -2.88
CA ALA A 145 1.17 -4.23 -2.19
C ALA A 145 -0.07 -5.01 -2.67
N ARG A 146 -0.16 -5.25 -3.98
CA ARG A 146 -1.28 -6.01 -4.59
C ARG A 146 -1.15 -7.50 -4.33
N GLY A 147 0.07 -8.05 -4.32
CA GLY A 147 0.32 -9.43 -3.90
C GLY A 147 -0.09 -9.70 -2.46
N PHE A 148 0.26 -8.81 -1.53
CA PHE A 148 -0.15 -8.91 -0.12
C PHE A 148 -1.67 -8.81 0.05
N ALA A 149 -2.35 -7.94 -0.70
CA ALA A 149 -3.81 -7.86 -0.68
C ALA A 149 -4.46 -9.21 -1.02
N VAL A 150 -3.93 -9.93 -2.03
CA VAL A 150 -4.40 -11.28 -2.39
C VAL A 150 -4.13 -12.27 -1.26
N ILE A 151 -2.92 -12.26 -0.69
CA ILE A 151 -2.55 -13.13 0.44
C ILE A 151 -3.49 -12.91 1.62
N TRP A 152 -3.72 -11.66 2.03
CA TRP A 152 -4.63 -11.35 3.13
C TRP A 152 -6.07 -11.77 2.84
N SER A 153 -6.56 -11.56 1.62
CA SER A 153 -7.92 -12.01 1.25
C SER A 153 -8.07 -13.53 1.31
N ALA A 154 -6.99 -14.29 1.11
CA ALA A 154 -7.02 -15.75 1.16
C ALA A 154 -6.87 -16.31 2.57
N THR A 155 -6.18 -15.60 3.48
CA THR A 155 -5.81 -16.09 4.82
C THR A 155 -6.68 -15.53 5.95
N LEU A 156 -7.25 -14.34 5.79
CA LEU A 156 -8.09 -13.71 6.81
C LEU A 156 -9.57 -14.09 6.62
N PRO A 157 -10.32 -14.29 7.71
CA PRO A 157 -11.76 -14.50 7.63
C PRO A 157 -12.46 -13.20 7.17
N ALA A 158 -13.48 -13.35 6.33
CA ALA A 158 -14.33 -12.22 5.95
C ALA A 158 -15.10 -11.72 7.19
N ILE A 159 -15.09 -10.41 7.39
CA ILE A 159 -15.74 -9.77 8.54
C ILE A 159 -17.20 -9.37 8.18
N ALA A 160 -17.47 -9.16 6.88
CA ALA A 160 -18.78 -8.84 6.33
C ALA A 160 -18.88 -9.33 4.87
N PRO A 161 -20.09 -9.57 4.35
CA PRO A 161 -20.26 -9.92 2.94
C PRO A 161 -19.87 -8.76 2.02
N GLY A 162 -19.23 -9.07 0.90
CA GLY A 162 -18.79 -8.04 -0.04
C GLY A 162 -17.75 -8.51 -1.05
N SER A 163 -17.16 -7.56 -1.79
CA SER A 163 -16.14 -7.85 -2.81
C SER A 163 -14.89 -8.53 -2.21
N GLY A 164 -14.52 -8.17 -0.98
CA GLY A 164 -13.41 -8.80 -0.23
C GLY A 164 -13.63 -10.29 0.02
N GLU A 165 -14.86 -10.70 0.34
CA GLU A 165 -15.22 -12.10 0.57
C GLU A 165 -15.09 -12.94 -0.72
N ARG A 166 -15.47 -12.36 -1.87
CA ARG A 166 -15.43 -13.06 -3.16
C ARG A 166 -14.01 -13.51 -3.55
N PHE A 167 -12.97 -12.79 -3.12
CA PHE A 167 -11.59 -13.22 -3.35
C PHE A 167 -11.20 -14.46 -2.55
N ALA A 168 -11.85 -14.71 -1.42
CA ALA A 168 -11.65 -15.94 -0.64
C ALA A 168 -12.29 -17.17 -1.29
N TRP A 169 -13.28 -17.00 -2.19
CA TRP A 169 -13.99 -18.11 -2.85
C TRP A 169 -13.08 -18.97 -3.74
N ARG A 170 -11.93 -18.44 -4.19
CA ARG A 170 -10.98 -19.20 -5.02
C ARG A 170 -9.54 -18.97 -4.57
N ARG A 171 -9.00 -19.96 -3.84
CA ARG A 171 -7.61 -19.96 -3.38
C ARG A 171 -6.70 -20.67 -4.39
N ASP A 172 -5.86 -19.90 -5.07
CA ASP A 172 -4.86 -20.41 -6.03
C ASP A 172 -3.46 -20.37 -5.42
N TRP A 173 -3.19 -21.25 -4.46
CA TRP A 173 -1.94 -21.27 -3.69
C TRP A 173 -0.70 -21.39 -4.57
N ALA A 174 -0.77 -22.19 -5.62
CA ALA A 174 0.34 -22.35 -6.58
C ALA A 174 0.61 -21.03 -7.33
N GLY A 175 -0.44 -20.35 -7.82
CA GLY A 175 -0.31 -19.04 -8.46
C GLY A 175 0.22 -17.97 -7.51
N MET A 176 -0.19 -18.00 -6.23
CA MET A 176 0.30 -17.07 -5.20
C MET A 176 1.79 -17.31 -4.89
N ALA A 177 2.20 -18.56 -4.72
CA ALA A 177 3.59 -18.93 -4.50
C ALA A 177 4.48 -18.56 -5.68
N LEU A 178 4.01 -18.79 -6.92
CA LEU A 178 4.73 -18.40 -8.14
C LEU A 178 4.90 -16.89 -8.22
N ASN A 179 3.83 -16.12 -7.97
CA ASN A 179 3.90 -14.66 -7.93
C ASN A 179 4.87 -14.15 -6.85
N LEU A 180 4.83 -14.75 -5.65
CA LEU A 180 5.75 -14.40 -4.57
C LEU A 180 7.21 -14.68 -4.96
N ALA A 181 7.49 -15.86 -5.52
CA ALA A 181 8.82 -16.24 -5.99
C ALA A 181 9.31 -15.32 -7.10
N ALA A 182 8.44 -14.96 -8.05
CA ALA A 182 8.77 -14.04 -9.13
C ALA A 182 9.08 -12.63 -8.61
N LEU A 183 8.29 -12.12 -7.65
CA LEU A 183 8.54 -10.81 -7.03
C LEU A 183 9.85 -10.81 -6.24
N LEU A 184 10.13 -11.86 -5.46
CA LEU A 184 11.39 -12.00 -4.73
C LEU A 184 12.60 -12.07 -5.68
N ALA A 185 12.51 -12.86 -6.75
CA ALA A 185 13.56 -12.96 -7.76
C ALA A 185 13.81 -11.61 -8.45
N LEU A 186 12.75 -10.89 -8.82
CA LEU A 186 12.85 -9.58 -9.45
C LEU A 186 13.39 -8.51 -8.49
N SER A 187 12.98 -8.54 -7.22
CA SER A 187 13.54 -7.70 -6.17
C SER A 187 15.03 -7.96 -5.96
N ALA A 188 15.45 -9.23 -5.91
CA ALA A 188 16.86 -9.60 -5.79
C ALA A 188 17.68 -9.16 -7.02
N TRP A 189 17.12 -9.29 -8.22
CA TRP A 189 17.75 -8.84 -9.45
C TRP A 189 17.92 -7.31 -9.50
N LEU A 190 16.89 -6.55 -9.12
CA LEU A 190 16.97 -5.08 -9.03
C LEU A 190 17.93 -4.63 -7.92
N ALA A 191 17.91 -5.28 -6.75
CA ALA A 191 18.81 -4.94 -5.65
C ALA A 191 20.28 -5.12 -6.05
N ARG A 192 20.61 -6.15 -6.85
CA ARG A 192 21.97 -6.29 -7.42
C ARG A 192 22.35 -5.11 -8.31
N ARG A 193 21.41 -4.52 -9.05
CA ARG A 193 21.67 -3.36 -9.92
C ARG A 193 21.82 -2.06 -9.13
N CYS A 194 21.03 -1.87 -8.07
CA CYS A 194 21.04 -0.65 -7.25
C CYS A 194 22.16 -0.64 -6.20
N CYS A 195 22.49 -1.79 -5.59
CA CYS A 195 23.45 -1.88 -4.49
C CYS A 195 24.86 -2.30 -4.94
N TRP A 196 25.03 -2.73 -6.19
CA TRP A 196 26.34 -2.95 -6.80
C TRP A 196 26.61 -1.85 -7.83
N PRO A 197 27.00 -0.63 -7.41
CA PRO A 197 27.63 0.26 -8.36
C PRO A 197 28.90 -0.45 -8.81
N ALA A 198 28.91 -0.88 -10.07
CA ALA A 198 30.12 -1.30 -10.74
C ALA A 198 31.09 -0.10 -10.73
N GLY A 199 31.95 -0.02 -9.72
CA GLY A 199 32.91 1.07 -9.59
C GLY A 199 33.06 1.64 -8.18
N ARG A 200 33.66 0.88 -7.26
CA ARG A 200 34.55 1.46 -6.24
C ARG A 200 35.89 0.71 -6.25
N PRO A 201 36.80 0.97 -7.21
CA PRO A 201 38.20 0.72 -6.98
C PRO A 201 38.72 1.85 -6.07
N GLY A 202 38.62 1.67 -4.76
CA GLY A 202 38.91 2.76 -3.82
C GLY A 202 39.06 2.29 -2.37
N LEU A 203 39.66 1.12 -2.17
CA LEU A 203 40.23 0.72 -0.87
C LEU A 203 41.73 0.44 -1.02
N ALA A 204 42.42 1.21 -1.85
CA ALA A 204 43.87 1.28 -1.90
C ALA A 204 44.27 2.75 -1.68
N GLY A 205 44.44 3.15 -0.43
CA GLY A 205 44.82 4.52 -0.09
C GLY A 205 44.30 5.02 1.24
N LEU A 206 44.40 4.23 2.31
CA LEU A 206 44.50 4.82 3.64
C LEU A 206 45.97 5.24 3.81
N PRO A 207 46.32 6.53 3.85
CA PRO A 207 47.65 6.92 4.28
C PRO A 207 47.80 6.49 5.75
N ALA A 208 48.85 5.71 6.02
CA ALA A 208 49.24 5.33 7.37
C ALA A 208 49.39 6.60 8.22
N ALA A 209 48.59 6.71 9.28
CA ALA A 209 48.77 7.76 10.27
C ALA A 209 50.11 7.55 10.99
N PRO A 210 51.00 8.55 11.06
CA PRO A 210 52.21 8.43 11.87
C PRO A 210 51.85 8.37 13.36
N PRO A 211 52.64 7.68 14.20
CA PRO A 211 52.36 7.54 15.62
C PRO A 211 52.52 8.89 16.33
N GLY A 212 51.39 9.56 16.60
CA GLY A 212 51.33 10.78 17.39
C GLY A 212 51.49 10.47 18.88
N ARG A 213 52.55 10.99 19.48
CA ARG A 213 52.83 10.96 20.92
C ARG A 213 51.64 11.51 21.72
N HIS A 214 51.24 10.76 22.74
CA HIS A 214 50.39 11.27 23.80
C HIS A 214 51.13 12.39 24.53
N ASP A 215 50.59 13.61 24.47
CA ASP A 215 50.83 14.58 25.54
C ASP A 215 49.50 15.14 26.04
N ARG A 216 49.34 15.05 27.36
CA ARG A 216 48.18 15.48 28.13
C ARG A 216 48.25 16.99 28.27
N ARG A 217 47.14 17.69 28.00
CA ARG A 217 46.75 18.94 28.68
C ARG A 217 45.29 19.27 28.37
N LEU A 218 44.42 19.14 29.37
CA LEU A 218 43.17 19.90 29.46
C LEU A 218 43.53 21.23 30.15
N PRO A 219 42.89 22.36 29.76
CA PRO A 219 41.76 22.79 30.59
C PRO A 219 40.62 23.52 29.85
N GLY A 220 39.40 23.24 30.31
CA GLY A 220 38.39 24.24 30.67
C GLY A 220 37.81 25.16 29.61
N ARG A 221 36.59 24.85 29.14
CA ARG A 221 35.54 25.86 28.98
C ARG A 221 34.14 25.25 29.09
N ARG A 222 33.35 25.84 29.98
CA ARG A 222 31.93 25.58 30.22
C ARG A 222 31.10 26.10 29.05
N GLY A 223 30.08 25.35 28.65
CA GLY A 223 29.06 25.80 27.69
C GLY A 223 28.03 24.71 27.37
N GLY A 224 26.88 24.77 28.04
CA GLY A 224 25.56 24.22 27.65
C GLY A 224 25.48 22.87 26.93
N ALA A 225 25.21 21.80 27.69
CA ALA A 225 24.66 20.57 27.14
C ALA A 225 23.12 20.69 27.04
N VAL A 226 22.61 20.97 25.85
CA VAL A 226 21.29 20.49 25.42
C VAL A 226 21.58 19.50 24.31
N ARG A 227 21.68 18.23 24.68
CA ARG A 227 21.87 17.12 23.74
C ARG A 227 20.52 16.48 23.53
N ASP A 228 19.81 17.02 22.54
CA ASP A 228 18.70 16.37 21.89
C ASP A 228 19.17 14.99 21.41
N ARG A 229 18.47 13.93 21.81
CA ARG A 229 18.81 12.58 21.40
C ARG A 229 17.96 12.23 20.19
N ASP A 230 18.59 12.34 19.03
CA ASP A 230 18.18 11.62 17.83
C ASP A 230 17.98 10.13 18.17
N VAL A 231 16.79 9.61 17.89
CA VAL A 231 16.61 8.20 17.52
C VAL A 231 16.22 8.21 16.05
N GLY A 232 17.23 8.39 15.20
CA GLY A 232 17.17 8.01 13.80
C GLY A 232 17.27 6.50 13.69
N ILE A 233 16.21 5.83 13.25
CA ILE A 233 16.31 4.46 12.75
C ILE A 233 16.87 4.54 11.33
N VAL A 234 18.19 4.41 11.21
CA VAL A 234 18.86 4.15 9.94
C VAL A 234 19.01 2.64 9.80
N ALA A 235 18.12 2.00 9.03
CA ALA A 235 18.30 0.62 8.63
C ALA A 235 19.29 0.58 7.44
N VAL A 236 20.58 0.36 7.74
CA VAL A 236 21.58 -0.01 6.72
C VAL A 236 21.60 -1.53 6.60
N ALA A 237 20.99 -2.07 5.55
CA ALA A 237 21.12 -3.48 5.21
C ALA A 237 22.43 -3.71 4.43
N GLY A 238 23.49 -4.10 5.14
CA GLY A 238 24.75 -4.57 4.57
C GLY A 238 25.06 -5.98 5.08
N ALA A 239 25.26 -6.90 4.15
CA ALA A 239 25.80 -8.26 4.27
C ALA A 239 25.85 -8.91 5.67
N GLY A 240 24.84 -9.75 5.94
CA GLY A 240 25.09 -11.06 6.55
C GLY A 240 25.47 -11.13 8.02
N THR A 241 24.71 -10.52 8.94
CA THR A 241 24.36 -11.14 10.25
C THR A 241 23.29 -10.29 10.95
N LEU A 242 22.10 -10.83 11.15
CA LEU A 242 21.07 -10.20 11.97
C LEU A 242 21.20 -10.75 13.40
N ARG A 243 21.88 -10.02 14.30
CA ARG A 243 21.77 -10.26 15.75
C ARG A 243 20.61 -9.42 16.29
N LEU A 244 19.49 -10.06 16.58
CA LEU A 244 18.37 -9.46 17.30
C LEU A 244 18.69 -9.51 18.81
N ALA A 245 19.08 -8.39 19.41
CA ALA A 245 19.14 -8.26 20.87
C ALA A 245 17.77 -7.76 21.36
N THR A 246 16.92 -8.70 21.77
CA THR A 246 15.65 -8.40 22.46
C THR A 246 15.94 -8.06 23.92
N LEU A 247 15.60 -6.85 24.35
CA LEU A 247 15.32 -6.55 25.76
C LEU A 247 13.81 -6.49 25.92
N ALA A 248 13.21 -7.64 26.26
CA ALA A 248 11.89 -7.68 26.87
C ALA A 248 11.99 -7.35 28.36
N PRO A 249 10.92 -6.84 28.96
CA PRO A 249 10.37 -7.62 30.07
C PRO A 249 8.90 -7.99 29.84
N ALA A 250 8.59 -9.21 30.25
CA ALA A 250 7.32 -9.91 30.13
C ALA A 250 6.20 -9.30 31.00
N LYS A 251 4.98 -9.28 30.47
CA LYS A 251 3.75 -9.49 31.24
C LYS A 251 2.80 -10.37 30.43
N THR A 252 2.64 -11.60 30.91
CA THR A 252 1.72 -12.60 30.39
C THR A 252 0.36 -12.38 31.03
N THR A 253 -0.68 -12.08 30.25
CA THR A 253 -2.07 -12.08 30.71
C THR A 253 -2.81 -13.19 29.99
N THR A 254 -3.09 -14.26 30.71
CA THR A 254 -3.85 -15.43 30.24
C THR A 254 -5.34 -15.13 30.37
N VAL A 255 -6.07 -15.05 29.26
CA VAL A 255 -7.53 -14.95 29.25
C VAL A 255 -8.10 -16.31 28.83
N ARG A 256 -8.79 -17.00 29.75
CA ARG A 256 -9.58 -18.20 29.46
C ARG A 256 -10.88 -17.78 28.78
N LEU A 257 -11.16 -18.32 27.60
CA LEU A 257 -12.47 -18.21 26.95
C LEU A 257 -13.31 -19.44 27.31
N HIS A 258 -14.49 -19.20 27.87
CA HIS A 258 -15.51 -20.19 28.18
C HIS A 258 -16.67 -20.04 27.19
N GLY A 259 -17.15 -21.18 26.66
CA GLY A 259 -18.56 -21.37 26.28
C GLY A 259 -19.02 -20.85 24.93
N GLN A 260 -19.19 -21.77 23.98
CA GLN A 260 -20.06 -21.63 22.80
C GLN A 260 -21.52 -21.35 23.20
N GLN A 261 -22.20 -20.49 22.42
CA GLN A 261 -23.64 -20.55 22.21
C GLN A 261 -23.97 -20.25 20.74
N THR A 262 -24.71 -21.17 20.13
CA THR A 262 -25.25 -21.15 18.76
C THR A 262 -26.61 -20.48 18.70
N ALA A 263 -26.92 -19.76 17.62
CA ALA A 263 -28.29 -19.39 17.23
C ALA A 263 -28.43 -19.26 15.70
N PRO A 264 -29.64 -19.41 15.13
CA PRO A 264 -29.87 -20.02 13.81
C PRO A 264 -30.27 -19.04 12.68
N GLY A 265 -30.06 -19.52 11.44
CA GLY A 265 -30.89 -19.34 10.23
C GLY A 265 -31.34 -17.93 9.82
N LEU A 266 -30.80 -17.44 8.69
CA LEU A 266 -31.44 -16.38 7.91
C LEU A 266 -31.43 -16.71 6.41
N ASP A 267 -32.57 -16.37 5.83
CA ASP A 267 -33.18 -16.66 4.54
C ASP A 267 -32.45 -16.02 3.33
N ASP A 268 -32.43 -16.75 2.22
CA ASP A 268 -31.78 -16.41 0.94
C ASP A 268 -32.78 -15.67 0.04
N SER A 269 -32.99 -14.37 0.27
CA SER A 269 -33.54 -13.49 -0.76
C SER A 269 -33.18 -12.03 -0.48
N GLU A 270 -32.09 -11.54 -1.08
CA GLU A 270 -31.95 -10.18 -1.61
C GLU A 270 -30.50 -9.96 -2.09
N ALA A 271 -30.32 -9.91 -3.40
CA ALA A 271 -29.06 -9.55 -4.04
C ALA A 271 -29.00 -8.03 -4.24
N PRO A 272 -28.01 -7.30 -3.69
CA PRO A 272 -27.87 -5.90 -4.02
C PRO A 272 -26.96 -5.72 -5.24
N ALA A 273 -27.55 -5.15 -6.29
CA ALA A 273 -26.87 -4.60 -7.45
C ALA A 273 -26.05 -3.38 -7.03
N PHE A 274 -24.72 -3.51 -7.00
CA PHE A 274 -23.79 -2.39 -6.86
C PHE A 274 -22.70 -2.48 -7.93
N LEU A 275 -22.96 -1.84 -9.07
CA LEU A 275 -21.91 -1.40 -9.98
C LEU A 275 -22.43 -0.30 -10.93
N PHE A 276 -22.79 0.89 -10.46
CA PHE A 276 -22.91 2.05 -11.37
C PHE A 276 -22.81 3.36 -10.59
N TRP A 277 -21.81 4.18 -10.94
CA TRP A 277 -21.86 5.63 -10.70
C TRP A 277 -22.53 6.28 -11.91
N PRO A 278 -23.60 7.09 -11.74
CA PRO A 278 -24.30 7.67 -12.87
C PRO A 278 -23.51 8.84 -13.47
N ARG A 279 -23.47 8.91 -14.80
CA ARG A 279 -23.24 10.18 -15.50
C ARG A 279 -24.37 11.14 -15.15
N ARG A 280 -24.05 12.40 -14.92
CA ARG A 280 -25.05 13.48 -14.87
C ARG A 280 -25.86 13.47 -16.17
N PRO A 281 -27.19 13.63 -16.14
CA PRO A 281 -27.94 13.90 -17.35
C PRO A 281 -27.68 15.35 -17.77
N ASP A 282 -27.37 15.51 -19.05
CA ASP A 282 -27.21 16.79 -19.71
C ASP A 282 -28.52 17.59 -19.65
N ARG A 283 -28.43 18.87 -19.27
CA ARG A 283 -29.49 19.84 -19.51
C ARG A 283 -29.52 20.18 -21.00
N GLN A 284 -30.49 19.61 -21.72
CA GLN A 284 -31.15 20.21 -22.88
C GLN A 284 -32.63 19.85 -22.70
N GLY A 285 -33.54 20.78 -22.50
CA GLY A 285 -33.97 21.73 -23.51
C GLY A 285 -35.37 21.32 -23.97
N GLN A 286 -36.38 21.92 -23.34
CA GLN A 286 -37.74 22.24 -23.83
C GLN A 286 -38.36 21.39 -24.97
N GLY A 287 -39.56 20.85 -24.73
CA GLY A 287 -40.45 20.38 -25.79
C GLY A 287 -41.78 19.83 -25.23
N LEU A 288 -42.82 20.65 -25.30
CA LEU A 288 -44.23 20.33 -25.04
C LEU A 288 -44.72 19.16 -25.92
N GLU A 289 -45.54 18.24 -25.41
CA GLU A 289 -46.84 17.93 -26.04
C GLU A 289 -47.81 17.10 -25.16
N LEU A 290 -48.95 17.74 -24.94
CA LEU A 290 -50.33 17.35 -24.60
C LEU A 290 -50.74 15.88 -24.42
N ALA A 291 -51.54 15.71 -23.35
CA ALA A 291 -52.48 14.63 -23.12
C ALA A 291 -53.65 14.60 -24.12
N ARG A 292 -54.09 13.39 -24.48
CA ARG A 292 -55.38 12.90 -25.02
C ARG A 292 -55.18 11.38 -25.19
N VAL A 293 -56.02 10.44 -24.77
CA VAL A 293 -57.40 10.35 -24.27
C VAL A 293 -57.42 9.33 -23.14
#